data_AF-A0A0Q3VYK8-F1
#
_entry.id   AF-A0A0Q3VYK8-F1
#
_cell.length_a   1.000
_cell.length_b   1.000
_cell.length_c   1.000
_cell.angle_alpha   90.00
_cell.angle_beta   90.00
_cell.angle_gamma   90.00
#
_symmetry.space_group_name_H-M   'P 1'
#
loop_
_entity.id
_entity.type
_entity.pdbx_description
1 polymer ?
#
loop_
_entity_poly.entity_id
_entity_poly.type
_entity_poly.pdbx_seq_one_letter_code
_entity_poly.pdbx_strand_id
1 'polypeptide(L)'
;MEKNLWDFKKIGIVIIVLLLIMVGFFIFANANRTYSASDILGDYADLNSENPFVDIESIDHETENIFTSIEIPEETQQELIEAFKNAKFKKASDVSSDYDYRINITLNTGYAMFVDSDKKSLIILDTYENYTMENDSDFFQILKNATK
;
A
#
# COMPACT_ATOMS: atom_id res chain seq x y z
N MET A 1 -14.20 -27.05 51.61
CA MET A 1 -14.67 -27.20 50.21
C MET A 1 -14.77 -25.85 49.49
N GLU A 2 -14.96 -24.72 50.20
CA GLU A 2 -15.09 -23.38 49.59
C GLU A 2 -13.80 -22.77 49.01
N LYS A 3 -12.62 -23.08 49.57
CA LYS A 3 -11.34 -22.49 49.14
C LYS A 3 -11.00 -22.81 47.67
N ASN A 4 -11.20 -24.07 47.26
CA ASN A 4 -11.00 -24.50 45.88
C ASN A 4 -11.93 -23.77 44.90
N LEU A 5 -13.19 -23.51 45.29
CA LEU A 5 -14.16 -22.84 44.42
C LEU A 5 -13.79 -21.36 44.16
N TRP A 6 -13.22 -20.69 45.15
CA TRP A 6 -12.75 -19.30 45.03
C TRP A 6 -11.51 -19.19 44.15
N ASP A 7 -10.58 -20.14 44.26
CA ASP A 7 -9.39 -20.22 43.42
C ASP A 7 -9.75 -20.52 41.96
N PHE A 8 -10.71 -21.42 41.70
CA PHE A 8 -11.22 -21.66 40.34
C PHE A 8 -11.91 -20.43 39.72
N LYS A 9 -12.69 -19.67 40.50
CA LYS A 9 -13.30 -18.42 40.03
C LYS A 9 -12.25 -17.36 39.67
N LYS A 10 -11.19 -17.23 40.48
CA LYS A 10 -10.07 -16.32 40.20
C LYS A 10 -9.27 -16.72 38.96
N ILE A 11 -8.98 -18.01 38.81
CA ILE A 11 -8.32 -18.55 37.62
C ILE A 11 -9.17 -18.28 36.37
N GLY A 12 -10.49 -18.48 36.45
CA GLY A 12 -11.42 -18.15 35.37
C GLY A 12 -11.38 -16.66 34.96
N ILE A 13 -11.36 -15.75 35.93
CA ILE A 13 -11.24 -14.30 35.68
C ILE A 13 -9.90 -13.96 35.00
N VAL A 14 -8.80 -14.53 35.47
CA VAL A 14 -7.46 -14.30 34.87
C VAL A 14 -7.42 -14.78 33.41
N ILE A 15 -7.98 -15.96 33.11
CA ILE A 15 -8.05 -16.48 31.74
C ILE A 15 -8.86 -15.54 30.83
N ILE A 16 -10.02 -15.05 31.31
CA ILE A 16 -10.85 -14.12 30.53
C ILE A 16 -10.10 -12.82 30.23
N VAL A 17 -9.40 -12.26 31.23
CA VAL A 17 -8.60 -11.04 31.04
C VAL A 17 -7.49 -11.26 30.02
N LEU A 18 -6.79 -12.39 30.08
CA LEU A 18 -5.73 -12.72 29.10
C LEU A 18 -6.29 -12.88 27.68
N LEU A 19 -7.47 -13.50 27.52
CA LEU A 19 -8.13 -13.60 26.22
C LEU A 19 -8.51 -12.23 25.67
N LEU A 20 -9.05 -11.33 26.51
CA LEU A 20 -9.37 -9.97 26.09
C LEU A 20 -8.12 -9.17 25.68
N ILE A 21 -7.01 -9.33 26.40
CA ILE A 21 -5.72 -8.71 26.03
C ILE A 21 -5.22 -9.26 24.69
N MET A 22 -5.29 -10.57 24.47
CA MET A 22 -4.91 -11.18 23.19
C MET A 22 -5.77 -10.66 22.04
N VAL A 23 -7.10 -10.57 22.21
CA VAL A 23 -8.00 -10.02 21.19
C VAL A 23 -7.68 -8.54 20.93
N GLY A 24 -7.47 -7.74 21.99
CA GLY A 24 -7.10 -6.34 21.86
C GLY A 24 -5.79 -6.15 21.11
N PHE A 25 -4.77 -6.94 21.44
CA PHE A 25 -3.48 -6.92 20.74
C PHE A 25 -3.62 -7.34 19.27
N PHE A 26 -4.41 -8.38 18.99
CA PHE A 26 -4.65 -8.85 17.62
C PHE A 26 -5.32 -7.78 16.76
N ILE A 27 -6.38 -7.12 17.28
CA ILE A 27 -7.06 -6.04 16.58
C ILE A 27 -6.10 -4.87 16.35
N PHE A 28 -5.34 -4.47 17.38
CA PHE A 28 -4.37 -3.37 17.28
C PHE A 28 -3.26 -3.65 16.27
N ALA A 29 -2.68 -4.85 16.28
CA ALA A 29 -1.65 -5.26 15.35
C ALA A 29 -2.17 -5.28 13.91
N ASN A 30 -3.41 -5.73 13.70
CA ASN A 30 -4.01 -5.76 12.37
C ASN A 30 -4.35 -4.35 11.85
N ALA A 31 -4.82 -3.45 12.71
CA ALA A 31 -5.12 -2.06 12.35
C ALA A 31 -3.87 -1.25 11.96
N ASN A 32 -2.72 -1.59 12.53
CA ASN A 32 -1.43 -0.94 12.25
C ASN A 32 -0.52 -1.78 11.34
N ARG A 33 -1.09 -2.76 10.63
CA ARG A 33 -0.31 -3.60 9.73
C ARG A 33 0.15 -2.76 8.53
N THR A 34 1.47 -2.75 8.32
CA THR A 34 2.08 -2.23 7.11
C THR A 34 2.42 -3.38 6.17
N TYR A 35 2.33 -3.09 4.88
CA TYR A 35 2.61 -3.99 3.77
C TYR A 35 3.83 -3.46 3.00
N SER A 36 4.61 -4.35 2.43
CA SER A 36 5.70 -4.06 1.49
C SER A 36 5.19 -4.07 0.05
N ALA A 37 6.02 -3.65 -0.91
CA ALA A 37 5.70 -3.74 -2.33
C ALA A 37 5.34 -5.16 -2.77
N SER A 38 6.08 -6.17 -2.33
CA SER A 38 5.79 -7.58 -2.63
C SER A 38 4.45 -8.04 -2.03
N ASP A 39 4.09 -7.54 -0.85
CA ASP A 39 2.79 -7.89 -0.24
C ASP A 39 1.61 -7.37 -1.07
N ILE A 40 1.73 -6.19 -1.71
CA ILE A 40 0.63 -5.56 -2.45
C ILE A 40 0.59 -5.94 -3.94
N LEU A 41 1.73 -6.27 -4.54
CA LEU A 41 1.81 -6.75 -5.93
C LEU A 41 1.62 -8.27 -6.02
N GLY A 42 1.74 -8.98 -4.90
CA GLY A 42 1.60 -10.42 -4.80
C GLY A 42 2.89 -11.20 -5.10
N ASP A 43 2.87 -12.49 -4.75
CA ASP A 43 4.04 -13.40 -4.77
C ASP A 43 4.69 -13.58 -6.15
N TYR A 44 4.01 -13.20 -7.22
CA TYR A 44 4.50 -13.30 -8.59
C TYR A 44 5.32 -12.09 -9.04
N ALA A 45 5.35 -11.00 -8.26
CA ALA A 45 6.12 -9.81 -8.58
C ALA A 45 7.61 -10.02 -8.33
N ASP A 46 8.39 -9.98 -9.41
CA ASP A 46 9.84 -10.05 -9.33
C ASP A 46 10.44 -8.65 -9.14
N LEU A 47 10.58 -8.24 -7.89
CA LEU A 47 11.22 -6.96 -7.54
C LEU A 47 12.69 -6.87 -7.98
N ASN A 48 13.31 -7.95 -8.45
CA ASN A 48 14.69 -7.96 -8.96
C ASN A 48 14.76 -8.20 -10.48
N SER A 49 13.67 -7.96 -11.22
CA SER A 49 13.65 -8.05 -12.67
C SER A 49 14.82 -7.27 -13.31
N GLU A 50 15.38 -7.82 -14.40
CA GLU A 50 16.56 -7.27 -15.06
C GLU A 50 16.30 -5.93 -15.76
N ASN A 51 15.09 -5.71 -16.28
CA ASN A 51 14.75 -4.52 -17.07
C ASN A 51 13.42 -3.89 -16.59
N PRO A 52 13.36 -3.39 -15.35
CA PRO A 52 12.15 -2.78 -14.85
C PRO A 52 11.98 -1.38 -15.44
N PHE A 53 10.75 -0.97 -15.70
CA PHE A 53 10.44 0.37 -16.23
C PHE A 53 9.10 0.89 -15.71
N VAL A 54 8.86 2.20 -15.85
CA VAL A 54 7.63 2.85 -15.39
C VAL A 54 7.04 3.67 -16.52
N ASP A 55 5.77 3.40 -16.83
CA ASP A 55 4.95 4.30 -17.64
C ASP A 55 4.03 5.13 -16.73
N ILE A 56 3.89 6.41 -17.05
CA ILE A 56 3.03 7.34 -16.31
C ILE A 56 2.10 8.04 -17.30
N GLU A 57 0.81 8.03 -16.98
CA GLU A 57 -0.22 8.80 -17.68
C GLU A 57 -0.87 9.76 -16.67
N SER A 58 -0.96 11.06 -16.99
CA SER A 58 -1.84 11.96 -16.23
C SER A 58 -3.29 11.67 -16.56
N ILE A 59 -4.17 11.87 -15.57
CA ILE A 59 -5.61 11.71 -15.69
C ILE A 59 -6.26 13.09 -15.69
N ASP A 60 -7.05 13.38 -16.73
CA ASP A 60 -7.86 14.58 -16.82
C ASP A 60 -9.29 14.22 -17.24
N HIS A 61 -10.21 14.22 -16.28
CA HIS A 61 -11.62 13.88 -16.50
C HIS A 61 -12.41 14.99 -17.21
N GLU A 62 -11.84 16.18 -17.42
CA GLU A 62 -12.49 17.30 -18.09
C GLU A 62 -12.28 17.29 -19.61
N THR A 63 -11.37 16.45 -20.11
CA THR A 63 -11.01 16.38 -21.54
C THR A 63 -11.52 15.11 -22.22
N GLU A 64 -11.64 15.15 -23.55
CA GLU A 64 -11.99 13.95 -24.34
C GLU A 64 -10.91 12.86 -24.24
N ASN A 65 -9.65 13.25 -24.04
CA ASN A 65 -8.54 12.32 -23.86
C ASN A 65 -8.13 12.23 -22.39
N ILE A 66 -8.78 11.32 -21.67
CA ILE A 66 -8.62 11.16 -20.22
C ILE A 66 -7.18 10.86 -19.82
N PHE A 67 -6.42 10.15 -20.66
CA PHE A 67 -5.04 9.73 -20.36
C PHE A 67 -4.05 10.42 -21.29
N THR A 68 -3.06 11.12 -20.70
CA THR A 68 -1.95 11.72 -21.45
C THR A 68 -0.63 11.17 -20.93
N SER A 69 0.13 10.52 -21.81
CA SER A 69 1.43 9.93 -21.46
C SER A 69 2.43 11.02 -21.06
N ILE A 70 3.21 10.75 -20.02
CA ILE A 70 4.30 11.58 -19.53
C ILE A 70 5.61 10.81 -19.72
N GLU A 71 6.44 11.29 -20.63
CA GLU A 71 7.78 10.74 -20.83
C GLU A 71 8.71 11.22 -19.72
N ILE A 72 9.35 10.26 -19.03
CA ILE A 72 10.32 10.55 -17.97
C ILE A 72 11.66 9.84 -18.25
N PRO A 73 12.81 10.44 -17.86
CA PRO A 73 14.12 9.84 -18.05
C PRO A 73 14.25 8.47 -17.37
N GLU A 74 15.07 7.58 -17.93
CA GLU A 74 15.32 6.24 -17.38
C GLU A 74 15.81 6.28 -15.92
N GLU A 75 16.69 7.23 -15.59
CA GLU A 75 17.16 7.45 -14.21
C GLU A 75 15.98 7.71 -13.25
N THR A 76 15.04 8.56 -13.65
CA THR A 76 13.83 8.86 -12.86
C THR A 76 12.88 7.67 -12.76
N GLN A 77 12.78 6.85 -13.80
CA GLN A 77 12.02 5.60 -13.73
C GLN A 77 12.60 4.65 -12.68
N GLN A 78 13.93 4.49 -12.67
CA GLN A 78 14.62 3.66 -11.68
C GLN A 78 14.45 4.19 -10.26
N GLU A 79 14.55 5.51 -10.06
CA GLU A 79 14.28 6.14 -8.76
C GLU A 79 12.86 5.87 -8.25
N LEU A 80 11.84 5.98 -9.13
CA LEU A 80 10.45 5.67 -8.78
C LEU A 80 10.26 4.20 -8.41
N ILE A 81 10.88 3.28 -9.16
CA ILE A 81 10.83 1.84 -8.89
C ILE A 81 11.45 1.53 -7.53
N GLU A 82 12.63 2.08 -7.24
CA GLU A 82 13.32 1.84 -5.97
C GLU A 82 12.57 2.48 -4.79
N ALA A 83 12.02 3.69 -4.96
CA ALA A 83 11.15 4.30 -3.96
C ALA A 83 9.93 3.41 -3.68
N PHE A 84 9.26 2.91 -4.73
CA PHE A 84 8.11 2.02 -4.60
C PHE A 84 8.45 0.72 -3.87
N LYS A 85 9.57 0.06 -4.22
CA LYS A 85 10.04 -1.17 -3.57
C LYS A 85 10.27 -0.98 -2.07
N ASN A 86 10.83 0.16 -1.70
CA ASN A 86 11.18 0.49 -0.31
C ASN A 86 10.02 1.06 0.50
N ALA A 87 8.95 1.49 -0.17
CA ALA A 87 7.77 2.06 0.47
C ALA A 87 7.06 1.09 1.42
N LYS A 88 6.31 1.68 2.37
CA LYS A 88 5.43 0.98 3.30
C LYS A 88 3.99 1.43 3.08
N PHE A 89 3.15 0.43 2.85
CA PHE A 89 1.76 0.60 2.49
C PHE A 89 0.86 0.24 3.66
N LYS A 90 -0.28 0.90 3.76
CA LYS A 90 -1.33 0.55 4.71
C LYS A 90 -2.65 0.47 3.98
N LYS A 91 -3.43 -0.58 4.23
CA LYS A 91 -4.75 -0.71 3.62
C LYS A 91 -5.60 0.50 3.99
N ALA A 92 -6.16 1.15 2.98
CA ALA A 92 -7.03 2.29 3.13
C ALA A 92 -8.50 1.85 2.95
N SER A 93 -9.37 2.31 3.85
CA SER A 93 -10.83 2.13 3.70
C SER A 93 -11.43 3.12 2.71
N ASP A 94 -10.78 4.27 2.55
CA ASP A 94 -11.31 5.41 1.80
C ASP A 94 -10.76 5.37 0.39
N VAL A 95 -11.60 4.93 -0.55
CA VAL A 95 -11.31 4.91 -1.98
C VAL A 95 -11.31 6.34 -2.50
N SER A 96 -10.18 6.78 -3.08
CA SER A 96 -10.20 8.03 -3.84
C SER A 96 -11.08 7.86 -5.08
N SER A 97 -11.83 8.88 -5.45
CA SER A 97 -12.50 8.95 -6.76
C SER A 97 -11.79 9.88 -7.72
N ASP A 98 -10.73 10.55 -7.24
CA ASP A 98 -10.01 11.61 -7.94
C ASP A 98 -8.54 11.22 -7.95
N TYR A 99 -8.07 10.77 -9.12
CA TYR A 99 -6.72 10.26 -9.30
C TYR A 99 -5.99 11.18 -10.26
N ASP A 100 -4.75 11.51 -9.91
CA ASP A 100 -3.91 12.38 -10.74
C ASP A 100 -3.22 11.58 -11.85
N TYR A 101 -2.90 10.32 -11.58
CA TYR A 101 -2.09 9.49 -12.48
C TYR A 101 -2.59 8.05 -12.59
N ARG A 102 -2.37 7.46 -13.77
CA ARG A 102 -2.28 6.02 -13.97
C ARG A 102 -0.81 5.68 -14.15
N ILE A 103 -0.27 4.82 -13.27
CA ILE A 103 1.12 4.39 -13.31
C ILE A 103 1.14 2.90 -13.59
N ASN A 104 1.98 2.47 -14.53
CA ASN A 104 2.25 1.05 -14.77
C ASN A 104 3.72 0.77 -14.47
N ILE A 105 3.99 0.08 -13.36
CA ILE A 105 5.35 -0.39 -13.03
C ILE A 105 5.51 -1.77 -13.65
N THR A 106 6.40 -1.88 -14.63
CA THR A 106 6.77 -3.17 -15.21
C THR A 106 8.00 -3.70 -14.49
N LEU A 107 7.85 -4.89 -13.91
CA LEU A 107 8.95 -5.65 -13.32
C LEU A 107 9.20 -6.87 -14.21
N ASN A 108 8.65 -8.04 -13.85
CA ASN A 108 8.50 -9.20 -14.73
C ASN A 108 7.21 -9.15 -15.57
N THR A 109 6.18 -8.48 -15.05
CA THR A 109 4.94 -8.13 -15.74
C THR A 109 4.57 -6.69 -15.37
N GLY A 110 3.59 -6.11 -16.07
CA GLY A 110 3.05 -4.80 -15.77
C GLY A 110 2.10 -4.82 -14.58
N TYR A 111 2.31 -3.92 -13.63
CA TYR A 111 1.45 -3.68 -12.48
C TYR A 111 0.87 -2.27 -12.57
N ALA A 112 -0.35 -2.18 -13.07
CA ALA A 112 -1.05 -0.92 -13.22
C ALA A 112 -1.69 -0.49 -11.89
N MET A 113 -1.60 0.80 -11.59
CA MET A 113 -2.24 1.43 -10.45
C MET A 113 -2.78 2.82 -10.79
N PHE A 114 -3.86 3.21 -10.12
CA PHE A 114 -4.27 4.61 -10.06
C PHE A 114 -3.65 5.26 -8.83
N VAL A 115 -3.20 6.51 -8.96
CA VAL A 115 -2.47 7.24 -7.91
C VAL A 115 -3.13 8.59 -7.67
N ASP A 116 -3.44 8.84 -6.40
CA ASP A 116 -3.83 10.15 -5.87
C ASP A 116 -2.63 10.70 -5.09
N SER A 117 -1.98 11.70 -5.67
CA SER A 117 -0.74 12.28 -5.19
C SER A 117 -0.92 13.17 -3.96
N ASP A 118 -2.09 13.80 -3.82
CA ASP A 118 -2.45 14.64 -2.67
C ASP A 118 -2.68 13.78 -1.43
N LYS A 119 -3.39 12.67 -1.57
CA LYS A 119 -3.65 11.71 -0.46
C LYS A 119 -2.52 10.70 -0.27
N LYS A 120 -1.50 10.71 -1.12
CA LYS A 120 -0.42 9.72 -1.16
C LYS A 120 -0.94 8.29 -1.19
N SER A 121 -1.96 8.05 -2.01
CA SER A 121 -2.67 6.77 -2.05
C SER A 121 -2.71 6.20 -3.46
N LEU A 122 -2.89 4.88 -3.54
CA LEU A 122 -2.98 4.16 -4.79
C LEU A 122 -3.98 3.02 -4.73
N ILE A 123 -4.54 2.69 -5.89
CA ILE A 123 -5.32 1.47 -6.10
C ILE A 123 -4.62 0.58 -7.10
N ILE A 124 -4.38 -0.68 -6.72
CA ILE A 124 -3.89 -1.71 -7.62
C ILE A 124 -5.04 -2.13 -8.53
N LEU A 125 -4.89 -1.97 -9.85
CA LEU A 125 -5.98 -2.20 -10.81
C LEU A 125 -6.39 -3.68 -10.94
N ASP A 126 -5.47 -4.61 -10.68
CA ASP A 126 -5.76 -6.04 -10.76
C ASP A 126 -6.63 -6.53 -9.59
N THR A 127 -6.34 -6.06 -8.37
CA THR A 127 -7.01 -6.50 -7.14
C THR A 127 -8.08 -5.54 -6.65
N TYR A 128 -8.10 -4.31 -7.16
CA TYR A 128 -8.89 -3.17 -6.65
C TYR A 128 -8.65 -2.87 -5.17
N GLU A 129 -7.52 -3.30 -4.63
CA GLU A 129 -7.12 -2.98 -3.27
C GLU A 129 -6.48 -1.59 -3.19
N ASN A 130 -6.89 -0.84 -2.16
CA ASN A 130 -6.45 0.52 -1.94
C ASN A 130 -5.45 0.61 -0.78
N TYR A 131 -4.42 1.42 -0.99
CA TYR A 131 -3.32 1.60 -0.06
C TYR A 131 -2.93 3.07 0.06
N THR A 132 -2.62 3.51 1.27
CA THR A 132 -1.85 4.74 1.51
C THR A 132 -0.38 4.38 1.69
N MET A 133 0.53 5.14 1.07
CA MET A 133 1.96 5.03 1.36
C MET A 133 2.30 5.89 2.60
N GLU A 134 2.37 5.28 3.78
CA GLU A 134 2.71 6.04 5.01
C GLU A 134 4.22 6.37 5.09
N ASN A 135 5.06 5.55 4.48
CA ASN A 135 6.44 5.88 4.15
C ASN A 135 6.61 5.65 2.64
N ASP A 136 6.62 6.73 1.88
CA ASP A 136 6.67 6.70 0.42
C ASP A 136 8.10 6.61 -0.13
N SER A 137 9.14 6.64 0.72
CA SER A 137 10.55 6.60 0.29
C SER A 137 10.84 7.60 -0.85
N ASP A 138 10.31 8.82 -0.72
CA ASP A 138 10.38 9.91 -1.70
C ASP A 138 9.61 9.70 -3.01
N PHE A 139 8.84 8.61 -3.15
CA PHE A 139 8.08 8.29 -4.37
C PHE A 139 7.25 9.48 -4.89
N PHE A 140 6.44 10.12 -4.03
CA PHE A 140 5.60 11.25 -4.44
C PHE A 140 6.41 12.52 -4.74
N GLN A 141 7.57 12.69 -4.12
CA GLN A 141 8.46 13.82 -4.43
C GLN A 141 9.09 13.62 -5.82
N ILE A 142 9.58 12.42 -6.12
CA ILE A 142 10.15 12.07 -7.42
C ILE A 142 9.08 12.23 -8.50
N LEU A 143 7.90 11.65 -8.28
CA LEU A 143 6.76 11.74 -9.20
C LEU A 143 6.41 13.19 -9.52
N LYS A 144 6.23 14.02 -8.48
CA LYS A 144 5.92 15.45 -8.63
C LYS A 144 7.00 16.25 -9.37
N ASN A 145 8.26 15.85 -9.26
CA ASN A 145 9.34 16.52 -9.99
C ASN A 145 9.40 16.07 -11.45
N ALA A 146 9.02 14.82 -11.72
CA ALA A 146 9.04 14.22 -13.05
C ALA A 146 7.85 14.66 -13.93
N THR A 147 6.73 15.06 -13.33
CA THR A 147 5.47 15.36 -14.02
C THR A 147 5.15 16.86 -14.12
N LYS A 148 6.12 17.74 -13.83
CA LYS A 148 6.00 19.20 -13.90
C LYS A 148 6.44 19.81 -15.22
#